data_AF-A0A659UIL5-F1
#
_entry.id   AF-A0A659UIL5-F1
#
_cell.length_a   1.000
_cell.length_b   1.000
_cell.length_c   1.000
_cell.angle_alpha   90.00
_cell.angle_beta   90.00
_cell.angle_gamma   90.00
#
_symmetry.space_group_name_H-M   'P 1'
#
loop_
_entity.id
_entity.type
_entity.pdbx_description
1 polymer ?
#
loop_
_entity_poly.entity_id
_entity_poly.type
_entity_poly.pdbx_seq_one_letter_code
_entity_poly.pdbx_strand_id
1 'polypeptide(L)'
;AEPLERRRGLPGDPDDTHSRYIEAEVNGLVVGCLYLPNGNPAPGPKFDYKLRWFDRLISYGQQLLGDGAMSILCGDYNVVPTEIDAVVPRRWLGDAVYFP
;
A
#
# COMPACT_ATOMS: atom_id res chain seq x y z
N ALA A 1 -14.40 14.54 15.44
CA ALA A 1 -14.73 15.28 14.21
C ALA A 1 -15.23 14.29 13.17
N GLU A 2 -16.11 14.74 12.28
CA GLU A 2 -16.57 13.94 11.14
C GLU A 2 -15.42 13.79 10.13
N PRO A 3 -15.09 12.57 9.68
CA PRO A 3 -14.08 12.37 8.65
C PRO A 3 -14.52 12.95 7.31
N LEU A 4 -13.67 13.74 6.68
CA LEU A 4 -13.91 14.28 5.34
C LEU A 4 -13.16 13.44 4.32
N GLU A 5 -13.88 12.73 3.46
CA GLU A 5 -13.27 11.96 2.38
C GLU A 5 -12.43 12.88 1.47
N ARG A 6 -11.18 12.52 1.22
CA ARG A 6 -10.27 13.29 0.34
C ARG A 6 -10.10 12.64 -1.02
N ARG A 7 -10.03 11.30 -1.08
CA ARG A 7 -9.89 10.54 -2.34
C ARG A 7 -10.26 9.07 -2.21
N ARG A 8 -10.53 8.49 -3.38
CA ARG A 8 -10.60 7.05 -3.64
C ARG A 8 -9.57 6.71 -4.71
N GLY A 9 -8.79 5.67 -4.48
CA GLY A 9 -7.67 5.29 -5.35
C GLY A 9 -6.38 6.06 -5.06
N LEU A 10 -5.28 5.41 -5.43
CA LEU A 10 -3.93 5.94 -5.29
C LEU A 10 -3.57 6.72 -6.58
N PRO A 11 -2.94 7.90 -6.50
CA PRO A 11 -2.57 8.66 -7.70
C PRO A 11 -1.47 7.95 -8.50
N GLY A 12 -1.34 8.32 -9.77
CA GLY A 12 -0.25 7.85 -10.65
C GLY A 12 -0.62 6.76 -11.66
N ASP A 13 -1.87 6.29 -11.67
CA ASP A 13 -2.41 5.40 -12.72
C ASP A 13 -3.92 5.63 -12.86
N PRO A 14 -4.38 6.38 -13.87
CA PRO A 14 -5.81 6.68 -14.06
C PRO A 14 -6.62 5.46 -14.53
N ASP A 15 -5.96 4.42 -15.04
CA ASP A 15 -6.61 3.21 -15.56
C ASP A 15 -6.73 2.12 -14.47
N ASP A 16 -6.17 2.33 -13.28
CA ASP A 16 -6.28 1.39 -12.16
C ASP A 16 -7.68 1.42 -11.54
N THR A 17 -8.50 0.45 -11.93
CA THR A 17 -9.88 0.30 -11.48
C THR A 17 -10.03 -0.46 -10.15
N HIS A 18 -8.94 -0.89 -9.52
CA HIS A 18 -9.01 -1.69 -8.30
C HIS A 18 -9.27 -0.84 -7.04
N SER A 19 -10.31 -1.21 -6.27
CA SER A 19 -10.66 -0.58 -4.98
C SER A 19 -9.67 -0.95 -3.86
N ARG A 20 -8.48 -0.36 -3.88
CA ARG A 20 -7.36 -0.68 -2.96
C ARG A 20 -6.87 0.46 -2.07
N TYR A 21 -7.41 1.65 -2.25
CA TYR A 21 -7.04 2.83 -1.46
C TYR A 21 -8.23 3.76 -1.25
N ILE A 22 -8.38 4.29 -0.04
CA ILE A 22 -9.30 5.37 0.30
C ILE A 22 -8.68 6.19 1.42
N GLU A 23 -8.91 7.51 1.46
CA GLU A 23 -8.45 8.32 2.58
C GLU A 23 -9.48 9.37 3.00
N ALA A 24 -9.39 9.74 4.27
CA ALA A 24 -10.14 10.85 4.84
C ALA A 24 -9.24 11.71 5.71
N GLU A 25 -9.63 12.98 5.88
CA GLU A 25 -9.07 13.87 6.87
C GLU A 25 -9.91 13.86 8.14
N VAL A 26 -9.27 13.78 9.29
CA VAL A 26 -9.91 13.95 10.60
C VAL A 26 -9.02 14.79 11.50
N ASN A 27 -9.49 15.95 11.94
CA ASN A 27 -8.72 16.87 12.79
C ASN A 27 -7.32 17.23 12.22
N GLY A 28 -7.21 17.45 10.90
CA GLY A 28 -5.93 17.75 10.24
C GLY A 28 -4.97 16.56 10.10
N LEU A 29 -5.42 15.35 10.47
CA LEU A 29 -4.71 14.09 10.20
C LEU A 29 -5.28 13.43 8.94
N VAL A 30 -4.43 13.14 7.96
CA VAL A 30 -4.80 12.33 6.79
C VAL A 30 -4.65 10.86 7.17
N VAL A 31 -5.72 10.09 7.07
CA VAL A 31 -5.70 8.64 7.31
C VAL A 31 -6.00 7.93 5.99
N GLY A 32 -4.97 7.34 5.40
CA GLY A 32 -5.05 6.49 4.21
C GLY A 32 -5.22 5.02 4.61
N CYS A 33 -6.32 4.42 4.16
CA CYS A 33 -6.59 2.99 4.29
C CYS A 33 -6.23 2.27 2.99
N LEU A 34 -5.33 1.28 3.06
CA LEU A 34 -4.85 0.55 1.90
C LEU A 34 -5.08 -0.97 1.99
N TYR A 35 -5.27 -1.58 0.82
CA TYR A 35 -5.23 -3.02 0.62
C TYR A 35 -4.31 -3.33 -0.57
N LEU A 36 -3.03 -3.50 -0.29
CA LEU A 36 -1.97 -3.61 -1.29
C LEU A 36 -2.12 -4.92 -2.08
N PRO A 37 -1.83 -4.94 -3.40
CA PRO A 37 -1.91 -6.18 -4.18
C PRO A 37 -1.03 -7.30 -3.60
N ASN A 38 -1.60 -8.50 -3.41
CA ASN A 38 -0.85 -9.65 -2.90
C ASN A 38 0.38 -10.01 -3.74
N GLY A 39 0.20 -10.06 -5.07
CA GLY A 39 1.26 -10.25 -6.06
C GLY A 39 1.46 -11.69 -6.55
N ASN A 40 0.86 -12.71 -5.94
CA ASN A 40 1.07 -14.09 -6.38
C ASN A 40 0.36 -14.45 -7.71
N PRO A 41 0.98 -15.30 -8.56
CA PRO A 41 2.32 -15.89 -8.39
C PRO A 41 3.43 -14.87 -8.68
N ALA A 42 4.58 -15.03 -8.02
CA ALA A 42 5.79 -14.25 -8.25
C ALA A 42 6.94 -15.15 -8.75
N PRO A 43 7.75 -14.71 -9.73
CA PRO A 43 7.58 -13.48 -10.51
C PRO A 43 6.40 -13.59 -11.52
N GLY A 44 5.95 -12.46 -12.04
CA GLY A 44 4.92 -12.41 -13.09
C GLY A 44 4.07 -11.14 -13.06
N PRO A 45 3.09 -10.99 -13.98
CA PRO A 45 2.35 -9.74 -14.17
C PRO A 45 1.64 -9.21 -12.92
N LYS A 46 1.20 -10.10 -12.02
CA LYS A 46 0.58 -9.73 -10.75
C LYS A 46 1.60 -9.15 -9.76
N PHE A 47 2.81 -9.69 -9.74
CA PHE A 47 3.91 -9.18 -8.95
C PHE A 47 4.41 -7.85 -9.52
N ASP A 48 4.51 -7.71 -10.84
CA ASP A 48 4.87 -6.44 -11.49
C ASP A 48 3.84 -5.34 -11.15
N TYR A 49 2.55 -5.68 -11.13
CA TYR A 49 1.50 -4.76 -10.69
C TYR A 49 1.65 -4.38 -9.20
N LYS A 50 2.00 -5.35 -8.33
CA LYS A 50 2.30 -5.07 -6.91
C LYS A 50 3.44 -4.06 -6.77
N LEU A 51 4.54 -4.24 -7.50
CA LEU A 51 5.69 -3.34 -7.47
C LEU A 51 5.32 -1.92 -7.98
N ARG A 52 4.62 -1.80 -9.11
CA ARG A 52 4.11 -0.49 -9.58
C ARG A 52 3.14 0.16 -8.60
N TRP A 53 2.37 -0.62 -7.85
CA TRP A 53 1.50 -0.11 -6.80
C TRP A 53 2.33 0.43 -5.61
N PHE A 54 3.41 -0.25 -5.22
CA PHE A 54 4.38 0.26 -4.24
C PHE A 54 5.02 1.58 -4.69
N ASP A 55 5.48 1.67 -5.94
CA ASP A 55 6.10 2.91 -6.45
C ASP A 55 5.14 4.11 -6.35
N ARG A 56 3.86 3.90 -6.69
CA ARG A 56 2.81 4.91 -6.51
C ARG A 56 2.59 5.25 -5.04
N LEU A 57 2.62 4.26 -4.14
CA LEU A 57 2.42 4.49 -2.70
C LEU A 57 3.58 5.31 -2.12
N ILE A 58 4.81 4.98 -2.50
CA ILE A 58 6.02 5.70 -2.10
C ILE A 58 5.97 7.14 -2.63
N SER A 59 5.64 7.31 -3.91
CA SER A 59 5.52 8.64 -4.53
C SER A 59 4.47 9.50 -3.82
N TYR A 60 3.31 8.91 -3.49
CA TYR A 60 2.26 9.61 -2.77
C TYR A 60 2.64 9.92 -1.31
N GLY A 61 3.30 8.99 -0.64
CA GLY A 61 3.84 9.22 0.71
C GLY A 61 4.87 10.34 0.74
N GLN A 62 5.76 10.41 -0.26
CA GLN A 62 6.71 11.52 -0.42
C GLN A 62 6.02 12.85 -0.63
N GLN A 63 4.92 12.87 -1.41
CA GLN A 63 4.11 14.08 -1.56
C GLN A 63 3.51 14.52 -0.22
N LEU A 64 2.89 13.61 0.54
CA LEU A 64 2.32 13.93 1.86
C LEU A 64 3.37 14.50 2.82
N LEU A 65 4.58 13.93 2.81
CA LEU A 65 5.71 14.44 3.59
C LEU A 65 6.16 15.83 3.13
N GLY A 66 6.26 16.05 1.81
CA GLY A 66 6.62 17.34 1.22
C GLY A 66 5.60 18.44 1.52
N ASP A 67 4.32 18.08 1.57
CA ASP A 67 3.21 18.98 1.92
C ASP A 67 3.14 19.24 3.45
N GLY A 68 3.99 18.60 4.26
CA GLY A 68 3.98 18.71 5.72
C GLY A 68 2.73 18.10 6.37
N ALA A 69 2.04 17.19 5.68
CA ALA A 69 0.81 16.59 6.16
C ALA A 69 1.10 15.61 7.30
N MET A 70 0.41 15.77 8.44
CA MET A 70 0.31 14.70 9.43
C MET A 70 -0.50 13.57 8.79
N SER A 71 0.13 12.41 8.60
CA SER A 71 -0.50 11.31 7.89
C SER A 71 -0.23 9.94 8.51
N ILE A 72 -1.20 9.04 8.37
CA ILE A 72 -1.10 7.61 8.66
C ILE A 72 -1.51 6.86 7.39
N LEU A 73 -0.64 5.99 6.89
CA LEU A 73 -0.95 5.03 5.83
C LEU A 73 -1.01 3.64 6.44
N CYS A 74 -2.23 3.14 6.66
CA CYS A 74 -2.48 1.89 7.36
C CYS A 74 -3.33 0.93 6.54
N GLY A 75 -3.20 -0.36 6.81
CA GLY A 75 -4.00 -1.39 6.16
C GLY A 75 -3.18 -2.66 5.95
N ASP A 76 -3.61 -3.47 5.00
CA ASP A 76 -2.93 -4.72 4.67
C ASP A 76 -1.94 -4.48 3.52
N TYR A 77 -0.66 -4.46 3.89
CA TYR A 77 0.46 -4.27 2.96
C TYR A 77 0.79 -5.53 2.14
N ASN A 78 0.21 -6.70 2.46
CA ASN A 78 0.57 -7.97 1.83
C ASN A 78 2.08 -8.21 1.78
N VAL A 79 2.77 -7.91 2.87
CA VAL A 79 4.22 -8.10 3.01
C VAL A 79 4.50 -8.71 4.37
N VAL A 80 5.43 -9.65 4.38
CA VAL A 80 6.12 -10.14 5.58
C VAL A 80 7.46 -9.38 5.60
N PRO A 81 7.63 -8.33 6.41
CA PRO A 81 8.83 -7.49 6.31
C PRO A 81 10.12 -8.22 6.66
N THR A 82 10.06 -9.08 7.67
CA THR A 82 11.21 -9.82 8.19
C THR A 82 10.78 -11.21 8.65
N GLU A 83 11.75 -12.09 8.91
CA GLU A 83 11.47 -13.45 9.37
C GLU A 83 10.65 -13.48 10.66
N ILE A 84 10.81 -12.50 11.56
CA ILE A 84 10.07 -12.47 12.83
C ILE A 84 8.55 -12.25 12.62
N ASP A 85 8.14 -11.78 11.44
CA ASP A 85 6.74 -11.54 11.08
C ASP A 85 6.03 -12.80 10.57
N ALA A 86 6.75 -13.93 10.44
CA ALA A 86 6.21 -15.20 9.98
C ALA A 86 6.37 -16.33 11.02
N VAL A 87 5.29 -17.07 11.27
CA VAL A 87 5.30 -18.24 12.18
C VAL A 87 6.30 -19.30 11.72
N VAL A 88 6.43 -19.51 10.40
CA VAL A 88 7.40 -20.42 9.79
C VAL A 88 8.01 -19.75 8.55
N PRO A 89 9.08 -18.95 8.69
CA PRO A 89 9.58 -18.05 7.63
C PRO A 89 9.88 -18.77 6.31
N ARG A 90 10.51 -19.95 6.39
CA ARG A 90 10.83 -20.80 5.24
C ARG A 90 9.65 -21.16 4.33
N ARG A 91 8.40 -21.11 4.82
CA ARG A 91 7.20 -21.38 4.02
C ARG A 91 6.87 -20.25 3.04
N TRP A 92 7.40 -19.06 3.29
CA TRP A 92 7.11 -17.86 2.51
C TRP A 92 8.20 -17.55 1.49
N LEU A 93 9.32 -18.27 1.50
CA LEU A 93 10.41 -18.05 0.53
C LEU A 93 9.90 -18.21 -0.91
N GLY A 94 10.03 -17.15 -1.69
CA GLY A 94 9.56 -17.10 -3.08
C GLY A 94 8.05 -16.82 -3.23
N ASP A 95 7.33 -16.59 -2.13
CA ASP A 95 5.99 -16.03 -2.17
C ASP A 95 6.05 -14.52 -2.43
N ALA A 96 5.11 -13.97 -3.19
CA ALA A 96 5.05 -12.54 -3.46
C ALA A 96 5.08 -11.65 -2.20
N VAL A 97 4.62 -12.13 -1.04
CA VAL A 97 4.66 -11.37 0.22
C VAL A 97 5.99 -11.44 0.95
N TYR A 98 6.87 -12.38 0.60
CA TYR A 98 8.21 -12.58 1.15
C TYR A 98 9.15 -13.06 0.04
N PHE A 99 9.29 -12.19 -0.96
CA PHE A 99 10.01 -12.48 -2.20
C PHE A 99 11.41 -11.87 -2.12
N PRO A 100 12.50 -12.65 -2.29
CA PRO A 100 13.83 -12.11 -2.54
C PRO A 100 13.92 -11.41 -3.90
#